data_AF-A0A0F9I649-F1
#
_entry.id   AF-A0A0F9I649-F1
#
_cell.length_a   1.000
_cell.length_b   1.000
_cell.length_c   1.000
_cell.angle_alpha   90.00
_cell.angle_beta   90.00
_cell.angle_gamma   90.00
#
_symmetry.space_group_name_H-M   'P 1'
#
loop_
_entity.id
_entity.type
_entity.pdbx_description
1 polymer ?
#
loop_
_entity_poly.entity_id
_entity_poly.type
_entity_poly.pdbx_seq_one_letter_code
_entity_poly.pdbx_strand_id
1 'polypeptide(L)'
;MNPLDLMVEEKYHCPQCKKTEFIDYGETVECTTCLIEFDKKLLGKMPDDEILSRKELDGILGEFEELKDPKKAKKLFDSLLDDMDI
;
A
#
# COMPACT_ATOMS: atom_id res chain seq x y z
N MET A 1 37.43 4.68 -1.32
CA MET A 1 36.34 4.50 -0.34
C MET A 1 35.05 4.43 -1.13
N ASN A 2 34.26 3.37 -0.92
CA ASN A 2 33.00 3.15 -1.65
C ASN A 2 31.92 4.06 -1.03
N PRO A 3 31.17 4.88 -1.78
CA PRO A 3 30.40 6.00 -1.21
C PRO A 3 29.00 5.62 -0.71
N LEU A 4 28.68 4.33 -0.62
CA LEU A 4 27.31 3.85 -0.38
C LEU A 4 26.93 3.65 1.09
N ASP A 5 27.76 4.08 2.03
CA ASP A 5 27.55 3.80 3.45
C ASP A 5 27.31 5.07 4.26
N LEU A 6 26.17 5.06 4.96
CA LEU A 6 25.75 5.95 6.06
C LEU A 6 25.12 7.31 5.67
N MET A 7 24.00 7.27 4.96
CA MET A 7 22.93 8.21 5.31
C MET A 7 22.20 7.65 6.54
N VAL A 8 22.50 8.24 7.70
CA VAL A 8 21.72 8.06 8.92
C VAL A 8 20.39 8.79 8.70
N GLU A 9 19.51 8.19 7.90
CA GLU A 9 18.16 8.69 7.69
C GLU A 9 17.23 8.04 8.71
N GLU A 10 16.34 8.85 9.27
CA GLU A 10 15.46 8.53 10.39
C GLU A 10 14.92 7.09 10.30
N LYS A 11 15.15 6.28 11.35
CA LYS A 11 14.66 4.90 11.42
C LYS A 11 13.13 4.90 11.43
N TYR A 12 12.52 4.96 10.25
CA TYR A 12 11.10 4.76 10.10
C TYR A 12 10.73 3.33 10.50
N HIS A 13 9.54 3.18 11.06
CA HIS A 13 8.96 1.91 11.41
C HIS A 13 7.81 1.59 10.45
N CYS A 14 7.43 0.32 10.40
CA CYS A 14 6.27 -0.11 9.63
C CYS A 14 5.01 0.50 10.25
N PRO A 15 4.20 1.26 9.50
CA PRO A 15 2.97 1.84 10.00
C PRO A 15 2.03 0.80 10.63
N GLN A 16 2.02 -0.42 10.09
CA GLN A 16 1.20 -1.54 10.55
C GLN A 16 1.76 -2.27 11.78
N CYS A 17 3.00 -2.78 11.72
CA CYS A 17 3.55 -3.66 12.76
C CYS A 17 4.64 -3.03 13.64
N LYS A 18 4.99 -1.77 13.38
CA LYS A 18 6.02 -0.97 14.09
C LYS A 18 7.44 -1.55 14.06
N LYS A 19 7.70 -2.62 13.30
CA LYS A 19 9.06 -3.12 13.07
C LYS A 19 9.84 -2.22 12.12
N THR A 20 11.16 -2.25 12.24
CA THR A 20 12.09 -1.45 11.43
C THR A 20 12.85 -2.29 10.39
N GLU A 21 12.33 -3.49 10.08
CA GLU A 21 12.95 -4.44 9.15
C GLU A 21 12.28 -4.33 7.77
N PHE A 22 13.00 -3.75 6.81
CA PHE A 22 12.50 -3.47 5.47
C PHE A 22 13.44 -3.98 4.37
N ILE A 23 12.86 -4.31 3.23
CA ILE A 23 13.57 -4.47 1.95
C ILE A 23 13.43 -3.15 1.19
N ASP A 24 14.54 -2.65 0.66
CA ASP A 24 14.62 -1.37 -0.04
C ASP A 24 14.63 -1.57 -1.57
N TYR A 25 13.66 -0.96 -2.26
CA TYR A 25 13.53 -0.99 -3.73
C TYR A 25 13.87 0.34 -4.40
N GLY A 26 14.49 1.27 -3.68
CA GLY A 26 14.81 2.62 -4.16
C GLY A 26 13.79 3.64 -3.69
N GLU A 27 12.65 3.76 -4.39
CA GLU A 27 11.59 4.73 -4.03
C GLU A 27 10.66 4.21 -2.93
N THR A 28 10.46 2.90 -2.88
CA THR A 28 9.57 2.24 -1.93
C THR A 28 10.35 1.27 -1.04
N VAL A 29 9.73 0.91 0.08
CA VAL A 29 10.23 -0.11 1.01
C VAL A 29 9.13 -1.09 1.34
N GLU A 30 9.48 -2.36 1.45
CA GLU A 30 8.57 -3.41 1.86
C GLU A 30 8.90 -3.89 3.27
N CYS A 31 7.91 -3.92 4.15
CA CYS A 31 8.10 -4.49 5.46
C CYS A 31 8.24 -6.02 5.35
N THR A 32 9.35 -6.57 5.84
CA THR A 32 9.63 -8.02 5.82
C THR A 32 8.64 -8.88 6.62
N THR A 33 7.89 -8.26 7.53
CA THR A 33 6.91 -8.97 8.38
C THR A 33 5.50 -8.88 7.83
N CYS A 34 5.05 -7.69 7.43
CA CYS A 34 3.70 -7.52 6.89
C CYS A 34 3.62 -7.81 5.38
N LEU A 35 4.76 -7.78 4.68
CA LEU A 35 4.85 -7.82 3.22
C LEU A 35 4.07 -6.68 2.55
N ILE A 36 4.03 -5.53 3.24
CA ILE A 36 3.34 -4.33 2.80
C ILE A 36 4.39 -3.34 2.30
N GLU A 37 4.25 -2.94 1.03
CA GLU A 37 5.07 -1.89 0.42
C GLU A 37 4.57 -0.48 0.78
N PHE A 38 5.50 0.43 1.07
CA PHE A 38 5.25 1.83 1.44
C PHE A 38 6.19 2.78 0.67
N ASP A 39 5.70 3.97 0.33
CA ASP A 39 6.55 5.04 -0.22
C ASP A 39 7.44 5.62 0.90
N LYS A 40 8.76 5.56 0.72
CA LYS A 40 9.73 6.10 1.68
C LYS A 40 9.52 7.57 1.97
N LYS A 41 9.03 8.33 1.00
CA LYS A 41 8.81 9.78 1.13
C LYS A 41 7.72 10.10 2.15
N LEU A 42 6.82 9.15 2.43
CA LEU A 42 5.71 9.30 3.36
C LEU A 42 6.08 8.83 4.77
N LEU A 43 6.91 7.78 4.87
CA LEU A 43 7.36 7.24 6.14
C LEU A 43 8.07 8.32 6.97
N GLY A 44 7.64 8.49 8.22
CA GLY A 44 8.18 9.50 9.15
C GLY A 44 7.66 10.93 8.93
N LYS A 45 7.04 11.23 7.77
CA LYS A 45 6.50 12.59 7.48
C LYS A 45 5.03 12.76 7.82
N MET A 46 4.31 11.66 7.99
CA MET A 46 2.88 11.66 8.30
C MET A 46 2.55 10.55 9.31
N PRO A 47 1.42 10.67 10.03
CA PRO A 47 1.00 9.65 11.00
C PRO A 47 0.73 8.30 10.33
N ASP A 48 1.09 7.22 11.03
CA ASP A 48 0.94 5.85 10.52
C ASP A 48 -0.49 5.52 10.07
N ASP A 49 -1.49 5.97 10.83
CA ASP A 49 -2.90 5.70 10.53
C ASP A 49 -3.35 6.37 9.22
N GLU A 50 -2.76 7.53 8.88
CA GLU A 50 -3.03 8.21 7.61
C GLU A 50 -2.34 7.47 6.45
N ILE A 51 -1.14 6.90 6.67
CA ILE A 51 -0.44 6.09 5.65
C ILE A 51 -1.27 4.85 5.32
N LEU A 52 -1.78 4.17 6.35
CA LEU A 52 -2.61 2.97 6.19
C LEU A 52 -3.93 3.30 5.49
N SER A 53 -4.61 4.37 5.92
CA SER A 53 -5.86 4.81 5.29
C SER A 53 -5.69 5.12 3.80
N ARG A 54 -4.59 5.80 3.41
CA ARG A 54 -4.30 6.06 2.00
C ARG A 54 -4.08 4.79 1.21
N LYS A 55 -3.35 3.83 1.78
CA LYS A 55 -3.12 2.54 1.12
C LYS A 55 -4.41 1.75 0.90
N GLU A 56 -5.31 1.75 1.88
CA GLU A 56 -6.63 1.13 1.75
C GLU A 56 -7.45 1.81 0.65
N LEU A 57 -7.47 3.15 0.63
CA LEU A 57 -8.16 3.92 -0.41
C LEU A 57 -7.56 3.68 -1.80
N ASP A 58 -6.24 3.60 -1.93
CA ASP A 58 -5.58 3.30 -3.21
C ASP A 58 -5.94 1.90 -3.72
N GLY A 59 -6.02 0.91 -2.83
CA GLY A 59 -6.51 -0.43 -3.17
C GLY A 59 -7.96 -0.41 -3.68
N ILE A 60 -8.84 0.30 -2.97
CA ILE A 60 -10.24 0.47 -3.35
C ILE A 60 -10.36 1.19 -4.70
N LEU A 61 -9.65 2.31 -4.88
CA LEU A 61 -9.69 3.08 -6.13
C LEU A 61 -9.13 2.28 -7.31
N GLY A 62 -8.12 1.44 -7.09
CA GLY A 62 -7.62 0.50 -8.09
C GLY A 62 -8.70 -0.46 -8.58
N GLU A 63 -9.47 -1.05 -7.64
CA GLU A 63 -10.61 -1.90 -8.00
C GLU A 63 -11.68 -1.12 -8.79
N PHE A 64 -11.99 0.11 -8.40
CA PHE A 64 -12.94 0.96 -9.14
C PHE A 64 -12.42 1.38 -10.51
N GLU A 65 -11.11 1.55 -10.69
CA GLU A 65 -10.53 1.79 -12.00
C GLU A 65 -10.70 0.58 -12.92
N GLU A 66 -10.62 -0.65 -12.40
CA GLU A 66 -10.98 -1.83 -13.16
C GLU A 66 -12.45 -1.85 -13.59
N LEU A 67 -13.34 -1.20 -12.83
CA LEU A 67 -14.76 -1.03 -13.18
C LEU A 67 -15.01 0.06 -14.24
N LYS A 68 -14.00 0.84 -14.65
CA LYS A 68 -14.13 1.66 -15.87
C LYS A 68 -14.29 0.78 -17.11
N ASP A 69 -13.83 -0.47 -17.06
CA ASP A 69 -14.16 -1.45 -18.11
C ASP A 69 -15.61 -1.91 -17.93
N PRO A 70 -16.51 -1.59 -18.90
CA PRO A 70 -17.92 -1.94 -18.80
C PRO A 70 -18.17 -3.45 -18.69
N LYS A 71 -17.24 -4.30 -19.16
CA LYS A 71 -17.35 -5.75 -19.03
C LYS A 71 -17.05 -6.22 -17.61
N LYS A 72 -16.03 -5.64 -16.96
CA LYS A 72 -15.68 -5.94 -15.57
C LYS A 72 -16.74 -5.41 -14.61
N ALA A 73 -17.23 -4.19 -14.86
CA ALA A 73 -18.35 -3.62 -14.13
C ALA A 73 -19.59 -4.51 -14.19
N LYS A 74 -19.98 -4.93 -15.41
CA LYS A 74 -21.13 -5.83 -15.57
C LYS A 74 -20.95 -7.14 -14.80
N LYS A 75 -19.76 -7.75 -14.86
CA LYS A 75 -19.48 -9.00 -14.13
C LYS A 75 -19.59 -8.83 -12.61
N LEU A 76 -19.11 -7.72 -12.06
CA LEU A 76 -19.24 -7.40 -10.63
C LEU A 76 -20.71 -7.19 -10.23
N PHE A 77 -21.46 -6.42 -11.02
CA PHE A 77 -22.89 -6.19 -10.78
C PHE A 77 -23.71 -7.49 -10.88
N ASP A 78 -23.45 -8.33 -11.88
CA ASP A 78 -24.11 -9.63 -12.03
C ASP A 78 -23.82 -10.52 -10.81
N SER A 79 -22.57 -10.56 -10.31
CA SER A 79 -22.24 -11.32 -9.09
C SER A 79 -22.88 -10.78 -7.81
N LEU A 80 -23.02 -9.46 -7.68
CA LEU A 80 -23.68 -8.86 -6.51
C LEU A 80 -25.20 -9.10 -6.51
N LEU A 81 -25.81 -9.16 -7.70
CA LEU A 81 -27.24 -9.48 -7.83
C LEU A 81 -27.51 -10.96 -7.55
N ASP A 82 -26.64 -11.86 -8.00
CA ASP A 82 -26.74 -13.30 -7.71
C ASP A 82 -26.62 -13.58 -6.19
N ASP A 83 -25.74 -12.87 -5.47
CA ASP A 83 -25.58 -13.02 -4.01
C ASP A 83 -26.74 -12.41 -3.20
N MET A 84 -27.59 -11.58 -3.82
CA MET A 84 -28.65 -10.85 -3.13
C MET A 84 -30.03 -11.52 -3.13
N ASP A 85 -30.23 -12.67 -3.80
CA ASP A 85 -31.47 -13.46 -3.82
C ASP A 85 -32.77 -12.61 -3.63
N ILE A 86 -33.07 -11.72 -4.59
CA ILE A 86 -34.40 -11.08 -4.75
C ILE A 86 -35.13 -11.73 -5.93
#